data_AF-A0AAE4FWT0-F1
#
_entry.id   AF-A0AAE4FWT0-F1
#
_cell.length_a   1.000
_cell.length_b   1.000
_cell.length_c   1.000
_cell.angle_alpha   90.00
_cell.angle_beta   90.00
_cell.angle_gamma   90.00
#
_symmetry.space_group_name_H-M   'P 1'
#
loop_
_entity.id
_entity.type
_entity.pdbx_description
1 polymer ?
#
loop_
_entity_poly.entity_id
_entity_poly.type
_entity_poly.pdbx_seq_one_letter_code
_entity_poly.pdbx_strand_id
1 'polypeptide(L)'
;MAKHKSSKYQWVYSPKAAPKPKVPDEVKLEVSQLAQALIDEWKPKYIQTPPIDGKYNFFGYLTEIFTKWHRSFFYFVYKLEYRVPNADSKYREQPFTRLEYAGPGKFNLAYMRHTGSWWEVEQERSLASIFTLIRENNLYHPPSNNPDLDTDMEEILEALRREMESELLDIPPENE
;
A
#
# COMPACT_ATOMS: atom_id res chain seq x y z
N MET A 1 41.81 32.58 23.73
CA MET A 1 41.74 31.81 22.46
C MET A 1 40.51 30.91 22.52
N ALA A 2 39.52 31.14 21.65
CA ALA A 2 38.27 30.36 21.64
C ALA A 2 38.48 29.05 20.87
N LYS A 3 38.25 27.90 21.53
CA LYS A 3 38.32 26.58 20.90
C LYS A 3 37.05 26.38 20.07
N HIS A 4 37.19 26.30 18.75
CA HIS A 4 36.09 25.89 17.88
C HIS A 4 35.77 24.41 18.12
N LYS A 5 34.52 24.12 18.46
CA LYS A 5 33.99 22.77 18.65
C LYS A 5 33.86 22.11 17.28
N SER A 6 34.64 21.08 16.99
CA SER A 6 34.54 20.39 15.69
C SER A 6 33.20 19.68 15.57
N SER A 7 32.60 19.76 14.38
CA SER A 7 31.39 19.02 14.02
C SER A 7 31.58 17.52 14.24
N LYS A 8 30.62 16.86 14.89
CA LYS A 8 30.61 15.40 15.14
C LYS A 8 30.19 14.57 13.91
N TYR A 9 29.89 15.21 12.79
CA TYR A 9 29.42 14.54 11.59
C TYR A 9 30.59 14.23 10.65
N GLN A 10 30.73 12.95 10.31
CA GLN A 10 31.65 12.49 9.26
C GLN A 10 30.86 12.16 8.01
N TRP A 11 31.37 12.60 6.86
CA TRP A 11 30.87 12.15 5.57
C TRP A 11 31.26 10.68 5.38
N VAL A 12 30.27 9.80 5.34
CA VAL A 12 30.46 8.39 5.00
C VAL A 12 30.23 8.23 3.51
N TYR A 13 31.16 7.55 2.83
CA TYR A 13 30.98 7.18 1.45
C TYR A 13 29.80 6.20 1.32
N SER A 14 28.74 6.65 0.64
CA SER A 14 27.59 5.82 0.29
C SER A 14 27.64 5.54 -1.21
N PRO A 15 28.12 4.35 -1.64
CA PRO A 15 28.16 4.02 -3.06
C PRO A 15 26.74 4.03 -3.63
N LYS A 16 26.59 4.54 -4.86
CA LYS A 16 25.30 4.50 -5.56
C LYS A 16 24.90 3.02 -5.75
N ALA A 17 23.69 2.67 -5.30
CA ALA A 17 23.11 1.37 -5.57
C ALA A 17 23.09 1.08 -7.08
N ALA A 18 23.13 -0.21 -7.43
CA ALA A 18 23.03 -0.65 -8.81
C ALA A 18 21.78 -0.03 -9.47
N PRO A 19 21.85 0.34 -10.77
CA PRO A 19 20.71 0.91 -11.47
C PRO A 19 19.55 -0.08 -11.46
N LYS A 20 18.36 0.40 -11.08
CA LYS A 20 17.16 -0.42 -11.09
C LYS A 20 16.88 -0.95 -12.51
N PRO A 21 16.39 -2.19 -12.65
CA PRO A 21 16.09 -2.75 -13.96
C PRO A 21 15.01 -1.92 -14.65
N LYS A 22 15.22 -1.63 -15.95
CA LYS A 22 14.22 -0.96 -16.77
C LYS A 22 13.13 -1.98 -17.12
N VAL A 23 11.88 -1.63 -16.84
CA VAL A 23 10.73 -2.50 -17.15
C VAL A 23 10.54 -2.56 -18.67
N PRO A 24 10.55 -3.75 -19.28
CA PRO A 24 10.19 -3.93 -20.69
C PRO A 24 8.74 -3.48 -20.94
N ASP A 25 8.45 -2.94 -22.12
CA ASP A 25 7.10 -2.45 -22.42
C ASP A 25 6.06 -3.58 -22.54
N GLU A 26 6.49 -4.78 -22.95
CA GLU A 26 5.68 -6.00 -22.92
C GLU A 26 5.20 -6.33 -21.50
N VAL A 27 6.10 -6.25 -20.52
CA VAL A 27 5.79 -6.49 -19.11
C VAL A 27 4.83 -5.44 -18.58
N LYS A 28 5.00 -4.17 -18.96
CA LYS A 28 4.05 -3.12 -18.56
C LYS A 28 2.65 -3.41 -19.10
N LEU A 29 2.55 -3.83 -20.36
CA LEU A 29 1.28 -4.14 -20.99
C LEU A 29 0.59 -5.31 -20.28
N GLU A 30 1.31 -6.40 -20.05
CA GLU A 30 0.79 -7.61 -19.38
C GLU A 30 0.26 -7.29 -17.97
N VAL A 31 1.08 -6.64 -17.14
CA VAL A 31 0.69 -6.24 -15.78
C VAL A 31 -0.54 -5.31 -15.80
N SER A 32 -0.58 -4.36 -16.74
CA SER A 32 -1.70 -3.41 -16.84
C SER A 32 -3.00 -4.11 -17.24
N GLN A 33 -2.93 -5.11 -18.14
CA GLN A 33 -4.10 -5.89 -18.54
C GLN A 33 -4.66 -6.74 -17.39
N LEU A 34 -3.79 -7.45 -16.67
CA LEU A 34 -4.19 -8.25 -15.51
C LEU A 34 -4.77 -7.37 -14.39
N ALA A 35 -4.17 -6.21 -14.14
CA ALA A 35 -4.66 -5.25 -13.18
C ALA A 35 -6.01 -4.64 -13.57
N GLN A 36 -6.20 -4.35 -14.87
CA GLN A 36 -7.47 -3.82 -15.35
C GLN A 36 -8.60 -4.84 -15.18
N ALA A 37 -8.36 -6.11 -15.52
CA ALA A 37 -9.33 -7.18 -15.30
C ALA A 37 -9.72 -7.30 -13.82
N LEU A 38 -8.73 -7.28 -12.92
CA LEU A 38 -8.95 -7.32 -11.47
C LEU A 38 -9.76 -6.11 -10.98
N ILE A 39 -9.44 -4.91 -11.48
CA ILE A 39 -10.19 -3.69 -11.13
C ILE A 39 -11.64 -3.81 -11.58
N ASP A 40 -11.90 -4.32 -12.78
CA ASP A 40 -13.25 -4.45 -13.30
C ASP A 40 -14.09 -5.46 -12.49
N GLU A 41 -13.46 -6.52 -11.95
CA GLU A 41 -14.07 -7.41 -10.95
C GLU A 41 -14.39 -6.68 -9.63
N TRP A 42 -13.53 -5.77 -9.20
CA TRP A 42 -13.61 -5.07 -7.91
C TRP A 42 -14.54 -3.86 -7.90
N LYS A 43 -14.68 -3.15 -9.02
CA LYS A 43 -15.55 -1.96 -9.15
C LYS A 43 -16.92 -2.14 -8.51
N PRO A 44 -17.73 -3.18 -8.84
CA PRO A 44 -19.05 -3.34 -8.22
C PRO A 44 -19.02 -3.68 -6.73
N LYS A 45 -17.91 -4.23 -6.22
CA LYS A 45 -17.76 -4.60 -4.80
C LYS A 45 -17.37 -3.41 -3.92
N TYR A 46 -16.50 -2.53 -4.43
CA TYR A 46 -15.89 -1.46 -3.63
C TYR A 46 -16.38 -0.05 -3.96
N ILE A 47 -16.80 0.21 -5.20
CA ILE A 47 -17.31 1.53 -5.59
C ILE A 47 -18.76 1.63 -5.13
N GLN A 48 -18.99 2.50 -4.15
CA GLN A 48 -20.31 2.76 -3.63
C GLN A 48 -21.00 3.85 -4.46
N THR A 49 -22.33 3.76 -4.54
CA THR A 49 -23.11 4.90 -5.01
C THR A 49 -22.99 6.03 -3.99
N PRO A 50 -22.90 7.30 -4.45
CA PRO A 50 -22.77 8.43 -3.55
C PRO A 50 -23.97 8.47 -2.58
N PRO A 51 -23.76 8.63 -1.26
CA PRO A 51 -24.85 8.66 -0.31
C PRO A 51 -25.81 9.81 -0.61
N ILE A 52 -27.10 9.48 -0.65
CA ILE A 52 -28.18 10.39 -1.05
C ILE A 52 -28.35 11.52 -0.03
N ASP A 53 -28.10 11.26 1.25
CA ASP A 53 -28.54 12.14 2.34
C ASP A 53 -27.57 13.26 2.69
N GLY A 54 -26.38 13.36 2.07
CA GLY A 54 -25.43 14.45 2.31
C GLY A 54 -24.97 14.63 3.78
N LYS A 55 -25.44 13.77 4.68
CA LYS A 55 -25.14 13.77 6.11
C LYS A 55 -23.79 13.09 6.30
N TYR A 56 -22.74 13.89 6.16
CA TYR A 56 -21.44 13.68 6.78
C TYR A 56 -20.59 12.50 6.27
N ASN A 57 -20.15 12.58 5.01
CA ASN A 57 -18.94 11.85 4.58
C ASN A 57 -17.69 12.71 4.80
N PHE A 58 -17.34 12.96 6.07
CA PHE A 58 -16.07 13.64 6.41
C PHE A 58 -14.85 12.87 5.91
N PHE A 59 -14.94 11.54 5.86
CA PHE A 59 -13.86 10.65 5.43
C PHE A 59 -13.81 10.42 3.90
N GLY A 60 -14.78 10.96 3.15
CA GLY A 60 -14.91 10.75 1.71
C GLY A 60 -15.53 9.39 1.35
N TYR A 61 -15.91 9.22 0.09
CA TYR A 61 -16.38 7.94 -0.46
C TYR A 61 -15.52 7.53 -1.65
N LEU A 62 -15.32 6.22 -1.79
CA LEU A 62 -14.55 5.64 -2.89
C LEU A 62 -15.35 5.74 -4.19
N THR A 63 -14.79 6.47 -5.16
CA THR A 63 -15.42 6.76 -6.45
C THR A 63 -14.81 5.99 -7.60
N GLU A 64 -13.51 5.71 -7.51
CA GLU A 64 -12.77 5.11 -8.59
C GLU A 64 -11.61 4.28 -8.04
N ILE A 65 -11.32 3.18 -8.73
CA ILE A 65 -10.10 2.40 -8.55
C ILE A 65 -9.43 2.35 -9.92
N PHE A 66 -8.16 2.72 -9.96
CA PHE A 66 -7.38 2.75 -11.19
C PHE A 66 -5.93 2.33 -10.90
N THR A 67 -5.15 2.15 -11.96
CA THR A 67 -3.72 1.83 -11.85
C THR A 67 -2.84 2.89 -12.49
N LYS A 68 -1.60 2.99 -12.02
CA LYS A 68 -0.60 3.88 -12.60
C LYS A 68 0.79 3.27 -12.58
N TRP A 69 1.52 3.52 -13.66
CA TRP A 69 2.97 3.28 -13.73
C TRP A 69 3.75 4.51 -13.29
N HIS A 70 4.78 4.29 -12.50
CA HIS A 70 5.78 5.32 -12.24
C HIS A 70 7.16 4.66 -12.09
N ARG A 71 8.02 4.88 -13.09
CA ARG A 71 9.35 4.24 -13.21
C ARG A 71 9.23 2.71 -13.22
N SER A 72 9.86 2.01 -12.26
CA SER A 72 9.81 0.56 -12.09
C SER A 72 8.65 0.08 -11.22
N PHE A 73 7.81 1.00 -10.76
CA PHE A 73 6.71 0.71 -9.86
C PHE A 73 5.36 0.79 -10.57
N PHE A 74 4.49 -0.12 -10.21
CA PHE A 74 3.09 -0.15 -10.61
C PHE A 74 2.21 -0.04 -9.36
N TYR A 75 1.27 0.89 -9.38
CA TYR A 75 0.43 1.18 -8.22
C TYR A 75 -1.03 0.92 -8.54
N PHE A 76 -1.71 0.29 -7.59
CA PHE A 76 -3.17 0.39 -7.47
C PHE A 76 -3.51 1.60 -6.62
N VAL A 77 -4.46 2.39 -7.10
CA VAL A 77 -4.83 3.69 -6.52
C VAL A 77 -6.35 3.75 -6.44
N TYR A 78 -6.85 4.26 -5.32
CA TYR A 78 -8.26 4.63 -5.19
C TYR A 78 -8.40 6.14 -5.12
N LYS A 79 -9.56 6.63 -5.59
CA LYS A 79 -9.95 8.03 -5.53
C LYS A 79 -11.10 8.19 -4.57
N LEU A 80 -10.90 9.02 -3.55
CA LEU A 80 -11.94 9.46 -2.64
C LEU A 80 -12.48 10.82 -3.09
N GLU A 81 -13.79 11.00 -3.03
CA GLU A 81 -14.43 12.30 -3.16
C GLU A 81 -15.04 12.76 -1.84
N TYR A 82 -14.95 14.07 -1.58
CA TYR A 82 -15.47 14.70 -0.37
C TYR A 82 -16.68 15.59 -0.72
N ARG A 83 -17.77 15.44 0.04
CA ARG A 83 -18.99 16.26 -0.06
C ARG A 83 -19.14 17.16 1.17
N VAL A 84 -18.08 17.87 1.53
CA VAL A 84 -18.12 18.86 2.61
C VAL A 84 -17.83 20.25 2.04
N PRO A 85 -18.62 21.30 2.38
CA PRO A 85 -18.48 22.65 1.80
C PRO A 85 -17.11 23.29 2.01
N ASN A 86 -16.40 22.90 3.08
CA ASN A 86 -15.13 23.49 3.50
C ASN A 86 -13.94 22.52 3.37
N ALA A 87 -13.99 21.53 2.47
CA ALA A 87 -12.84 20.66 2.25
C ALA A 87 -11.72 21.42 1.53
N ASP A 88 -10.48 21.27 2.03
CA ASP A 88 -9.28 21.77 1.37
C ASP A 88 -9.07 21.17 -0.03
N SER A 89 -9.63 19.98 -0.28
CA SER A 89 -9.59 19.29 -1.57
C SER A 89 -10.89 18.55 -1.86
N LYS A 90 -11.41 18.66 -3.08
CA LYS A 90 -12.64 17.94 -3.51
C LYS A 90 -12.44 16.44 -3.64
N TYR A 91 -11.23 16.00 -3.95
CA TYR A 91 -10.88 14.60 -4.07
C TYR A 91 -9.45 14.34 -3.58
N ARG A 92 -9.16 13.08 -3.24
CA ARG A 92 -7.82 12.61 -2.87
C ARG A 92 -7.57 11.25 -3.53
N GLU A 93 -6.41 11.13 -4.16
CA GLU A 93 -5.91 9.86 -4.68
C GLU A 93 -4.92 9.25 -3.70
N GLN A 94 -5.11 7.98 -3.35
CA GLN A 94 -4.22 7.29 -2.44
C GLN A 94 -3.84 5.91 -3.01
N PRO A 95 -2.54 5.63 -3.13
CA PRO A 95 -2.09 4.30 -3.53
C PRO A 95 -2.21 3.34 -2.34
N PHE A 96 -2.62 2.10 -2.59
CA PHE A 96 -2.78 1.08 -1.53
C PHE A 96 -1.91 -0.16 -1.74
N THR A 97 -1.75 -0.60 -2.99
CA THR A 97 -0.88 -1.73 -3.35
C THR A 97 0.15 -1.28 -4.39
N ARG A 98 1.39 -1.74 -4.24
CA ARG A 98 2.52 -1.43 -5.12
C ARG A 98 3.23 -2.70 -5.52
N LEU A 99 3.45 -2.85 -6.83
CA LEU A 99 4.33 -3.85 -7.40
C LEU A 99 5.62 -3.16 -7.84
N GLU A 100 6.77 -3.76 -7.54
CA GLU A 100 8.06 -3.34 -8.08
C GLU A 100 8.61 -4.42 -9.03
N TYR A 101 9.02 -4.02 -10.22
CA TYR A 101 9.74 -4.91 -11.13
C TYR A 101 11.17 -5.13 -10.61
N ALA A 102 11.44 -6.33 -10.10
CA ALA A 102 12.74 -6.72 -9.55
C ALA A 102 13.66 -7.38 -10.60
N GLY A 103 13.08 -7.88 -11.70
CA GLY A 103 13.83 -8.49 -12.80
C GLY A 103 12.94 -9.36 -13.69
N PRO A 104 13.52 -10.09 -14.65
CA PRO A 104 12.77 -10.96 -15.55
C PRO A 104 11.85 -11.93 -14.79
N GLY A 105 10.53 -11.77 -14.96
CA GLY A 105 9.51 -12.60 -14.30
C GLY A 105 9.40 -12.44 -12.78
N LYS A 106 10.09 -11.46 -12.17
CA LYS A 106 10.17 -11.27 -10.72
C LYS A 106 9.63 -9.92 -10.29
N PHE A 107 8.74 -9.94 -9.30
CA PHE A 107 8.11 -8.76 -8.73
C PHE A 107 8.15 -8.80 -7.20
N ASN A 108 8.29 -7.61 -6.60
CA ASN A 108 8.07 -7.43 -5.17
C ASN A 108 6.69 -6.82 -4.95
N LEU A 109 6.03 -7.22 -3.87
CA LEU A 109 4.71 -6.71 -3.46
C LEU A 109 4.84 -5.93 -2.16
N ALA A 110 4.26 -4.73 -2.16
CA ALA A 110 4.16 -3.90 -0.99
C ALA A 110 2.75 -3.33 -0.84
N TYR A 111 2.32 -3.11 0.40
CA TYR A 111 1.10 -2.40 0.72
C TYR A 111 1.41 -1.09 1.45
N MET A 112 0.47 -0.15 1.38
CA MET A 112 0.56 1.13 2.08
C MET A 112 0.00 0.98 3.49
N ARG A 113 0.82 1.20 4.51
CA ARG A 113 0.34 1.22 5.90
C ARG A 113 -0.45 2.50 6.18
N HIS A 114 -1.28 2.47 7.22
CA HIS A 114 -1.99 3.65 7.74
C HIS A 114 -1.04 4.79 8.17
N THR A 115 0.23 4.49 8.41
CA THR A 115 1.29 5.47 8.71
C THR A 115 1.82 6.22 7.48
N GLY A 116 1.37 5.85 6.27
CA GLY A 116 1.86 6.40 5.00
C GLY A 116 3.19 5.78 4.51
N SER A 117 3.68 4.74 5.20
CA SER A 117 4.89 4.01 4.81
C SER A 117 4.55 2.76 4.02
N TRP A 118 5.35 2.50 2.98
CA TRP A 118 5.29 1.25 2.21
C TRP A 118 5.93 0.12 3.00
N TRP A 119 5.22 -1.00 3.11
CA TRP A 119 5.75 -2.23 3.68
C TRP A 119 5.83 -3.31 2.62
N GLU A 120 7.05 -3.74 2.30
CA GLU A 120 7.30 -4.83 1.37
C GLU A 120 7.13 -6.16 2.10
N VAL A 121 6.22 -7.00 1.61
CA VAL A 121 5.87 -8.29 2.24
C VAL A 121 6.40 -9.45 1.41
N GLU A 122 6.33 -9.32 0.08
CA GLU A 122 6.72 -10.39 -0.84
C GLU A 122 7.85 -9.92 -1.74
N GLN A 123 8.83 -10.79 -1.96
CA GLN A 123 10.01 -10.52 -2.76
C GLN A 123 10.18 -11.56 -3.86
N GLU A 124 10.61 -11.10 -5.04
CA GLU A 124 10.97 -11.93 -6.19
C GLU A 124 9.91 -12.97 -6.62
N ARG A 125 8.62 -12.65 -6.44
CA ARG A 125 7.51 -13.52 -6.82
C ARG A 125 7.19 -13.43 -8.31
N SER A 126 6.58 -14.49 -8.84
CA SER A 126 6.04 -14.48 -10.20
C SER A 126 4.80 -13.60 -10.29
N LEU A 127 4.53 -13.07 -11.49
CA LEU A 127 3.37 -12.20 -11.72
C LEU A 127 2.04 -12.90 -11.36
N ALA A 128 1.89 -14.16 -11.75
CA ALA A 128 0.71 -14.96 -11.42
C ALA A 128 0.51 -15.09 -9.90
N SER A 129 1.59 -15.40 -9.15
CA SER A 129 1.54 -15.51 -7.69
C SER A 129 1.15 -14.20 -7.03
N ILE A 130 1.69 -13.08 -7.50
CA ILE A 130 1.33 -11.74 -7.01
C ILE A 130 -0.16 -11.48 -7.17
N PHE A 131 -0.72 -11.74 -8.36
CA PHE A 131 -2.14 -11.49 -8.63
C PHE A 131 -3.07 -12.45 -7.88
N THR A 132 -2.62 -13.65 -7.52
CA THR A 132 -3.34 -14.53 -6.59
C THR A 132 -3.34 -13.92 -5.18
N LEU A 133 -2.18 -13.50 -4.67
CA LEU A 133 -2.07 -12.89 -3.34
C LEU A 133 -2.92 -11.61 -3.22
N ILE A 134 -2.94 -10.78 -4.26
CA ILE A 134 -3.74 -9.56 -4.27
C ILE A 134 -5.25 -9.87 -4.19
N ARG A 135 -5.71 -11.01 -4.73
CA ARG A 135 -7.13 -11.42 -4.66
C ARG A 135 -7.52 -12.01 -3.31
N GLU A 136 -6.61 -12.77 -2.69
CA GLU A 136 -6.89 -13.56 -1.50
C GLU A 136 -6.66 -12.78 -0.21
N ASN A 137 -5.74 -11.80 -0.21
CA ASN A 137 -5.32 -11.09 0.99
C ASN A 137 -5.86 -9.65 1.03
N ASN A 138 -6.71 -9.39 2.02
CA ASN A 138 -7.34 -8.08 2.27
C ASN A 138 -6.33 -6.94 2.49
N LEU A 139 -5.08 -7.22 2.87
CA LEU A 139 -4.02 -6.20 2.97
C LEU A 139 -3.76 -5.46 1.66
N TYR A 140 -4.06 -6.09 0.53
CA TYR A 140 -3.85 -5.52 -0.81
C TYR A 140 -5.13 -5.00 -1.44
N HIS A 141 -6.24 -4.96 -0.69
CA HIS A 141 -7.52 -4.44 -1.15
C HIS A 141 -7.64 -2.94 -0.89
N PRO A 142 -8.45 -2.21 -1.67
CA PRO A 142 -8.78 -0.83 -1.34
C PRO A 142 -9.47 -0.78 0.04
N PRO A 143 -9.40 0.36 0.75
CA PRO A 143 -10.12 0.52 2.01
C PRO A 143 -11.60 0.28 1.74
N SER A 144 -12.15 -0.70 2.45
CA SER A 144 -13.56 -0.89 2.57
C SER A 144 -14.11 0.28 3.40
N ASN A 145 -15.23 0.83 2.96
CA ASN A 145 -16.04 1.78 3.74
C ASN A 145 -17.44 1.16 3.95
N ASN A 146 -17.52 -0.16 3.79
CA ASN A 146 -18.73 -0.93 3.94
C ASN A 146 -18.68 -1.58 5.33
N PRO A 147 -19.56 -1.18 6.26
CA PRO A 147 -19.55 -1.73 7.61
C PRO A 147 -19.70 -3.26 7.65
N ASP A 148 -20.33 -3.87 6.62
CA ASP A 148 -20.46 -5.33 6.50
C ASP A 148 -19.16 -6.03 6.05
N LEU A 149 -18.19 -5.29 5.48
CA LEU A 149 -16.87 -5.80 5.08
C LEU A 149 -15.75 -5.38 6.05
N ASP A 150 -16.01 -4.41 6.95
CA ASP A 150 -15.03 -3.84 7.90
C ASP A 150 -15.04 -4.48 9.29
N THR A 151 -15.87 -5.51 9.53
CA THR A 151 -15.82 -6.29 10.79
C THR A 151 -14.42 -6.91 11.01
N ASP A 152 -13.68 -7.16 9.92
CA ASP A 152 -12.34 -7.71 9.95
C ASP A 152 -11.26 -6.71 10.42
N MET A 153 -11.47 -5.38 10.44
CA MET A 153 -10.38 -4.45 10.81
C MET A 153 -10.06 -4.48 12.30
N GLU A 154 -11.07 -4.63 13.17
CA GLU A 154 -10.82 -4.86 14.60
C GLU A 154 -10.27 -6.26 14.84
N GLU A 155 -10.75 -7.27 14.11
CA GLU A 155 -10.25 -8.65 14.24
C GLU A 155 -8.80 -8.79 13.74
N ILE A 156 -8.43 -8.08 12.67
CA ILE A 156 -7.05 -7.99 12.16
C ILE A 156 -6.17 -7.23 13.15
N LEU A 157 -6.63 -6.12 13.72
CA LEU A 157 -5.88 -5.38 14.74
C LEU A 157 -5.69 -6.20 16.02
N GLU A 158 -6.70 -6.98 16.42
CA GLU A 158 -6.64 -7.89 17.56
C GLU A 158 -5.75 -9.10 17.29
N ALA A 159 -5.80 -9.66 16.07
CA ALA A 159 -4.91 -10.74 15.64
C ALA A 159 -3.44 -10.28 15.63
N LEU A 160 -3.16 -9.09 15.10
CA LEU A 160 -1.82 -8.51 15.06
C LEU A 160 -1.32 -8.14 16.47
N ARG A 161 -2.21 -7.62 17.33
CA ARG A 161 -1.92 -7.38 18.75
C ARG A 161 -1.57 -8.69 19.45
N ARG A 162 -2.35 -9.74 19.25
CA ARG A 162 -2.16 -11.06 19.86
C ARG A 162 -0.88 -11.75 19.37
N GLU A 163 -0.56 -11.60 18.09
CA GLU A 163 0.68 -12.10 17.49
C GLU A 163 1.90 -11.37 18.09
N MET A 164 1.87 -10.04 18.17
CA MET A 164 2.90 -9.23 18.84
C MET A 164 3.03 -9.55 20.35
N GLU A 165 1.91 -9.77 21.04
CA GLU A 165 1.90 -10.13 22.48
C GLU A 165 2.44 -11.55 22.71
N SER A 166 2.24 -12.48 21.77
CA SER A 166 2.82 -13.83 21.85
C SER A 166 4.33 -13.85 21.61
N GLU A 167 4.84 -12.98 20.75
CA GLU A 167 6.28 -12.85 20.45
C GLU A 167 7.06 -12.20 21.61
N LEU A 168 6.38 -11.40 22.44
CA LEU A 168 6.94 -10.76 23.65
C LEU A 168 7.02 -11.70 24.87
N LEU A 169 6.33 -12.83 24.85
CA LEU A 169 6.25 -13.78 25.97
C LEU A 169 7.39 -14.82 26.02
N ASP A 170 8.23 -14.86 24.97
CA ASP A 170 9.39 -15.75 24.85
C ASP A 170 10.73 -15.08 25.20
N ILE A 171 10.73 -13.86 25.77
CA ILE A 171 11.95 -13.24 26.28
C ILE A 171 12.28 -13.90 27.62
N PRO A 172 13.32 -14.76 27.73
CA PRO A 172 13.70 -15.32 29.01
C PRO A 172 14.09 -14.17 29.95
N PRO A 173 13.72 -14.22 31.25
CA PRO A 173 14.14 -13.20 32.18
C PRO A 173 15.67 -13.10 32.17
N GLU A 174 16.19 -11.89 31.98
CA GLU A 174 17.62 -11.63 32.11
C GLU A 174 18.07 -12.13 33.49
N ASN A 175 18.94 -13.14 33.48
CA ASN A 175 19.49 -13.75 34.68
C ASN A 175 20.18 -12.68 35.55
N GLU A 176 19.74 -12.60 36.80
CA GLU A 176 20.36 -11.82 37.89
C GLU A 176 21.60 -12.54 38.45
#